data_AF-A0AAV3FJD6-F1
#
_entry.id   AF-A0AAV3FJD6-F1
#
_cell.length_a   1.000
_cell.length_b   1.000
_cell.length_c   1.000
_cell.angle_alpha   90.00
_cell.angle_beta   90.00
_cell.angle_gamma   90.00
#
_symmetry.space_group_name_H-M   'P 1'
#
loop_
_entity.id
_entity.type
_entity.pdbx_description
1 polymer ?
#
loop_
_entity_poly.entity_id
_entity_poly.type
_entity_poly.pdbx_seq_one_letter_code
_entity_poly.pdbx_strand_id
1 'polypeptide(L)'
;SDPERFADAGRALPVSQDPSMPSRIILCAMGTGRGLESLRALLADQSAGLFGASILLGAAITDPVPRMPRPLVAARIQLSSAVRVWRLPHIKGLELDGFPRRYPAAYSRLVKDVDAMPRATAHVG
;
A
#
# COMPACT_ATOMS: atom_id res chain seq x y z
N SER A 1 -12.15 -9.44 -17.33
CA SER A 1 -10.99 -8.91 -16.58
C SER A 1 -10.03 -8.39 -17.62
N ASP A 2 -9.80 -7.08 -17.67
CA ASP A 2 -8.95 -6.46 -18.68
C ASP A 2 -7.46 -6.66 -18.32
N PRO A 3 -6.70 -7.50 -19.06
CA PRO A 3 -5.31 -7.82 -18.73
C PRO A 3 -4.38 -6.61 -18.83
N GLU A 4 -4.68 -5.65 -19.71
CA GLU A 4 -3.85 -4.46 -19.93
C GLU A 4 -3.86 -3.53 -18.72
N ARG A 5 -4.93 -3.57 -17.92
CA ARG A 5 -5.05 -2.80 -16.67
C ARG A 5 -4.03 -3.21 -15.60
N PHE A 6 -3.45 -4.40 -15.71
CA PHE A 6 -2.41 -4.90 -14.80
C PHE A 6 -0.99 -4.79 -15.38
N ALA A 7 -0.86 -4.54 -16.69
CA ALA A 7 0.46 -4.41 -17.33
C ALA A 7 1.25 -3.22 -16.78
N ASP A 8 0.54 -2.16 -16.39
CA ASP A 8 1.08 -0.97 -15.72
C ASP A 8 0.92 -0.98 -14.20
N ALA A 9 0.56 -2.12 -13.59
CA ALA A 9 0.44 -2.23 -12.14
C ALA A 9 1.78 -1.85 -11.46
N GLY A 10 1.79 -0.69 -10.80
CA GLY A 10 2.99 -0.13 -10.17
C GLY A 10 3.87 0.74 -11.06
N ARG A 11 3.53 0.95 -12.35
CA ARG A 11 4.19 1.93 -13.25
C ARG A 11 3.39 3.22 -13.40
N ALA A 12 2.07 3.11 -13.55
CA ALA A 12 1.16 4.25 -13.54
C ALA A 12 0.25 4.14 -12.31
N LEU A 13 0.42 5.06 -11.36
CA LEU A 13 -0.53 5.17 -10.26
C LEU A 13 -1.88 5.65 -10.80
N PRO A 14 -3.01 5.16 -10.25
CA PRO A 14 -4.33 5.70 -10.57
C PRO A 14 -4.47 7.10 -9.95
N VAL A 15 -3.80 8.07 -10.56
CA VAL A 15 -3.80 9.47 -10.16
C VAL A 15 -5.14 10.07 -10.56
N SER A 16 -5.91 10.55 -9.58
CA SER A 16 -7.08 11.35 -9.91
C SER A 16 -6.64 12.67 -10.56
N GLN A 17 -7.19 12.93 -11.74
CA GLN A 17 -7.03 14.21 -12.44
C GLN A 17 -8.10 15.23 -12.02
N ASP A 18 -9.14 14.80 -11.30
CA ASP A 18 -10.24 15.65 -10.84
C ASP A 18 -10.08 15.96 -9.33
N PRO A 19 -9.77 17.22 -8.95
CA PRO A 19 -9.65 17.62 -7.56
C PRO A 19 -10.94 17.48 -6.74
N SER A 20 -12.11 17.47 -7.39
CA SER A 20 -13.40 17.29 -6.70
C SER A 20 -13.66 15.84 -6.31
N MET A 21 -12.96 14.90 -6.97
CA MET A 21 -13.10 13.46 -6.79
C MET A 21 -11.72 12.82 -6.58
N PRO A 22 -11.05 13.09 -5.45
CA PRO A 22 -9.71 12.57 -5.19
C PRO A 22 -9.73 11.04 -5.01
N SER A 23 -8.86 10.35 -5.74
CA SER A 23 -8.58 8.92 -5.53
C SER A 23 -7.97 8.72 -4.14
N ARG A 24 -8.48 7.75 -3.38
CA ARG A 24 -7.88 7.36 -2.10
C ARG A 24 -7.10 6.08 -2.29
N ILE A 25 -5.79 6.13 -2.09
CA ILE A 25 -4.90 5.03 -2.45
C ILE A 25 -4.14 4.47 -1.25
N ILE A 26 -3.88 3.17 -1.30
CA ILE A 26 -2.98 2.46 -0.40
C ILE A 26 -1.88 1.86 -1.27
N LEU A 27 -0.63 2.13 -0.92
CA LEU A 27 0.49 1.51 -1.61
C LEU A 27 0.74 0.12 -1.02
N CYS A 28 0.69 -0.90 -1.86
CA CYS A 28 0.96 -2.28 -1.44
C CYS A 28 2.38 -2.66 -1.83
N ALA A 29 3.15 -3.17 -0.88
CA ALA A 29 4.50 -3.65 -1.13
C ALA A 29 4.75 -4.99 -0.44
N MET A 30 5.60 -5.80 -1.05
CA MET A 30 6.23 -6.90 -0.35
C MET A 30 7.39 -6.34 0.47
N GLY A 31 7.60 -6.85 1.70
CA GLY A 31 8.68 -6.44 2.59
C GLY A 31 10.07 -6.90 2.15
N THR A 32 10.33 -7.08 0.85
CA THR A 32 11.65 -7.39 0.30
C THR A 32 12.47 -6.11 0.14
N GLY A 33 13.79 -6.23 -0.05
CA GLY A 33 14.64 -5.05 -0.30
C GLY A 33 14.15 -4.22 -1.49
N ARG A 34 13.83 -4.86 -2.62
CA ARG A 34 13.27 -4.16 -3.79
C ARG A 34 11.89 -3.56 -3.52
N GLY A 35 11.00 -4.27 -2.82
CA GLY A 35 9.67 -3.75 -2.52
C GLY A 35 9.71 -2.52 -1.60
N LEU A 36 10.60 -2.51 -0.61
CA LEU A 36 10.79 -1.34 0.27
C LEU A 36 11.46 -0.17 -0.46
N GLU A 37 12.39 -0.43 -1.38
CA GLU A 37 13.02 0.61 -2.21
C GLU A 37 12.00 1.24 -3.17
N SER A 38 11.21 0.43 -3.87
CA SER A 38 10.13 0.93 -4.73
C SER A 38 9.09 1.74 -3.94
N LEU A 39 8.73 1.30 -2.74
CA LEU A 39 7.83 2.05 -1.88
C LEU A 39 8.45 3.40 -1.46
N ARG A 40 9.75 3.43 -1.14
CA ARG A 40 10.45 4.68 -0.82
C ARG A 40 10.44 5.65 -2.01
N ALA A 41 10.65 5.17 -3.22
CA ALA A 41 10.58 5.99 -4.43
C ALA A 41 9.18 6.57 -4.65
N LEU A 42 8.13 5.75 -4.52
CA LEU A 42 6.75 6.23 -4.65
C LEU A 42 6.36 7.26 -3.56
N LEU A 43 6.90 7.14 -2.36
CA LEU A 43 6.71 8.14 -1.30
C LEU A 43 7.44 9.45 -1.63
N ALA A 44 8.62 9.38 -2.26
CA ALA A 44 9.30 10.56 -2.77
C ALA A 44 8.49 11.25 -3.87
N ASP A 45 7.94 10.48 -4.82
CA ASP A 45 7.05 10.99 -5.87
C ASP A 45 5.80 11.66 -5.29
N GLN A 46 5.20 11.05 -4.26
CA GLN A 46 4.08 11.65 -3.54
C GLN A 46 4.46 12.99 -2.89
N SER A 47 5.62 13.04 -2.24
CA SER A 47 6.12 14.28 -1.63
C SER A 47 6.44 15.37 -2.65
N ALA A 48 6.79 14.97 -3.88
CA ALA A 48 7.00 15.86 -5.02
C ALA A 48 5.70 16.27 -5.73
N GLY A 49 4.53 15.83 -5.24
CA GLY A 49 3.22 16.19 -5.79
C GLY A 49 2.81 15.39 -7.04
N LEU A 50 3.55 14.33 -7.39
CA LEU A 50 3.28 13.53 -8.60
C LEU A 50 2.02 12.65 -8.48
N PHE A 51 1.39 12.62 -7.31
CA PHE A 51 0.13 11.91 -7.07
C PHE A 51 -1.11 12.73 -7.44
N GLY A 52 -0.93 13.99 -7.89
CA GLY A 52 -2.03 14.88 -8.24
C GLY A 52 -2.98 15.11 -7.08
N ALA A 53 -4.28 15.03 -7.34
CA ALA A 53 -5.31 15.17 -6.30
C ALA A 53 -5.47 13.92 -5.41
N SER A 54 -4.72 12.85 -5.66
CA SER A 54 -4.89 11.59 -4.94
C SER A 54 -4.41 11.69 -3.50
N ILE A 55 -5.19 11.10 -2.59
CA ILE A 55 -4.90 11.05 -1.16
C ILE A 55 -4.25 9.70 -0.84
N LEU A 56 -2.99 9.73 -0.42
CA LEU A 56 -2.30 8.56 0.11
C LEU A 56 -2.77 8.28 1.55
N LEU A 57 -3.47 7.15 1.74
CA LEU A 57 -3.96 6.74 3.06
C LEU A 57 -2.90 6.01 3.89
N GLY A 58 -2.00 5.30 3.22
CA GLY A 58 -0.94 4.55 3.88
C GLY A 58 -0.26 3.54 2.96
N ALA A 59 0.62 2.72 3.56
CA ALA A 59 1.26 1.61 2.90
C ALA A 59 0.97 0.28 3.61
N ALA A 60 0.61 -0.74 2.83
CA ALA A 60 0.40 -2.11 3.30
C ALA A 60 1.62 -2.95 2.92
N ILE A 61 2.37 -3.41 3.92
CA ILE A 61 3.64 -4.11 3.71
C ILE A 61 3.51 -5.55 4.16
N THR A 62 3.54 -6.48 3.20
CA THR A 62 3.42 -7.92 3.43
C THR A 62 4.77 -8.55 3.65
N ASP A 63 4.96 -9.22 4.78
CA ASP A 63 6.18 -9.97 5.06
C ASP A 63 6.33 -11.10 4.01
N PRO A 64 7.42 -11.12 3.21
CA PRO A 64 7.65 -12.17 2.21
C PRO A 64 7.89 -13.53 2.84
N VAL A 65 8.36 -13.58 4.09
CA VAL A 65 8.69 -14.81 4.82
C VAL A 65 8.25 -14.71 6.28
N PRO A 66 8.00 -15.83 6.97
CA PRO A 66 7.55 -15.82 8.37
C PRO A 66 8.48 -15.10 9.34
N ARG A 67 9.79 -15.11 9.08
CA ARG A 67 10.80 -14.45 9.93
C ARG A 67 11.60 -13.47 9.11
N MET A 68 11.22 -12.21 9.22
CA MET A 68 11.85 -11.14 8.48
C MET A 68 13.29 -10.85 8.96
N PRO A 69 14.27 -10.72 8.03
CA PRO A 69 15.61 -10.25 8.34
C PRO A 69 15.58 -8.88 9.04
N ARG A 70 16.41 -8.71 10.09
CA ARG A 70 16.50 -7.46 10.87
C ARG A 70 16.70 -6.19 10.02
N PRO A 71 17.55 -6.17 8.98
CA PRO A 71 17.72 -4.98 8.14
C PRO A 71 16.42 -4.56 7.45
N LEU A 72 15.60 -5.52 6.98
CA LEU A 72 14.32 -5.23 6.34
C LEU A 72 13.26 -4.77 7.35
N VAL A 73 13.31 -5.29 8.59
CA VAL A 73 12.49 -4.77 9.69
C VAL A 73 12.82 -3.30 9.97
N ALA A 74 14.11 -2.95 10.05
CA ALA A 74 14.57 -1.58 10.27
C ALA A 74 14.16 -0.66 9.11
N ALA A 75 14.38 -1.06 7.86
CA ALA A 75 13.96 -0.31 6.68
C ALA A 75 12.45 -0.03 6.67
N ARG A 76 11.62 -1.03 7.02
CA ARG A 76 10.17 -0.82 7.16
C ARG A 76 9.83 0.18 8.28
N ILE A 77 10.52 0.12 9.42
CA ILE A 77 10.29 1.07 10.53
C ILE A 77 10.60 2.50 10.10
N GLN A 78 11.67 2.70 9.31
CA GLN A 78 11.99 4.02 8.77
C GLN A 78 10.89 4.57 7.87
N LEU A 79 10.18 3.73 7.10
CA LEU A 79 9.05 4.18 6.28
C LEU A 79 7.85 4.64 7.12
N SER A 80 7.68 4.10 8.33
CA SER A 80 6.57 4.48 9.22
C SER A 80 6.62 5.94 9.69
N SER A 81 7.74 6.66 9.50
CA SER A 81 7.81 8.09 9.80
C SER A 81 7.26 8.97 8.67
N ALA A 82 7.24 8.47 7.43
CA ALA A 82 6.75 9.21 6.27
C ALA A 82 5.27 8.93 5.98
N VAL A 83 4.79 7.74 6.35
CA VAL A 83 3.44 7.29 6.01
C VAL A 83 2.91 6.31 7.05
N ARG A 84 1.58 6.23 7.22
CA ARG A 84 0.95 5.15 7.99
C ARG A 84 1.31 3.80 7.36
N VAL A 85 1.80 2.86 8.17
CA VAL A 85 2.17 1.51 7.71
C VAL A 85 1.30 0.45 8.38
N TRP A 86 0.61 -0.36 7.57
CA TRP A 86 0.03 -1.63 8.01
C TRP A 86 1.03 -2.75 7.76
N ARG A 87 1.38 -3.46 8.84
CA ARG A 87 2.23 -4.65 8.78
C ARG A 87 1.36 -5.88 8.54
N LEU A 88 1.54 -6.52 7.40
CA LEU A 88 0.79 -7.70 7.03
C LEU A 88 1.72 -8.93 7.14
N PRO A 89 1.33 -9.97 7.89
CA PRO A 89 2.17 -11.15 8.04
C PRO A 89 2.17 -11.98 6.75
N HIS A 90 3.22 -12.78 6.60
CA HIS A 90 3.35 -13.79 5.56
C HIS A 90 2.16 -14.75 5.58
N ILE A 91 1.60 -15.04 4.39
CA ILE A 91 0.55 -16.04 4.21
C ILE A 91 1.19 -17.30 3.62
N LYS A 92 1.25 -18.36 4.43
CA LYS A 92 1.78 -19.65 3.99
C LYS A 92 0.92 -20.22 2.87
N GLY A 93 1.56 -20.68 1.79
CA GLY A 93 0.87 -21.37 0.68
C GLY A 93 0.29 -20.44 -0.39
N LEU A 94 0.46 -19.12 -0.27
CA LEU A 94 0.09 -18.17 -1.32
C LEU A 94 0.93 -18.41 -2.60
N GLU A 95 2.14 -18.97 -2.46
CA GLU A 95 3.04 -19.38 -3.55
C GLU A 95 2.48 -20.53 -4.42
N LEU A 96 1.46 -21.27 -3.93
CA LEU A 96 1.03 -22.57 -4.46
C LEU A 96 -0.48 -22.58 -4.86
N ASP A 97 -0.98 -21.45 -5.37
CA ASP A 97 -2.33 -21.27 -5.94
C ASP A 97 -3.54 -21.35 -4.98
N GLY A 98 -3.32 -21.29 -3.66
CA GLY A 98 -4.40 -21.28 -2.68
C GLY A 98 -4.51 -19.97 -1.90
N PHE A 99 -5.55 -19.18 -2.14
CA PHE A 99 -5.95 -18.15 -1.17
C PHE A 99 -6.30 -18.83 0.17
N PRO A 100 -5.89 -18.26 1.32
CA PRO A 100 -6.17 -18.87 2.60
C PRO A 100 -7.68 -18.89 2.87
N ARG A 101 -8.20 -19.99 3.43
CA ARG A 101 -9.60 -20.06 3.91
C ARG A 101 -9.93 -18.97 4.94
N ARG A 102 -8.91 -18.53 5.69
CA ARG A 102 -9.00 -17.41 6.63
C ARG A 102 -7.70 -16.61 6.58
N TYR A 103 -7.81 -15.33 6.27
CA TYR A 103 -6.69 -14.41 6.31
C TYR A 103 -6.24 -14.13 7.75
N PRO A 104 -4.94 -13.87 7.99
CA PRO A 104 -4.47 -13.38 9.28
C PRO A 104 -5.19 -12.10 9.70
N ALA A 105 -5.42 -11.92 11.01
CA ALA A 105 -6.22 -10.82 11.54
C ALA A 105 -5.74 -9.41 11.13
N ALA A 106 -4.44 -9.25 10.83
CA ALA A 106 -3.88 -7.99 10.35
C ALA A 106 -4.50 -7.50 9.02
N TYR A 107 -4.89 -8.42 8.13
CA TYR A 107 -5.56 -8.07 6.86
C TYR A 107 -6.96 -7.54 7.12
N SER A 108 -7.74 -8.21 7.98
CA SER A 108 -9.06 -7.72 8.38
C SER A 108 -8.99 -6.41 9.16
N ARG A 109 -7.92 -6.19 9.93
CA ARG A 109 -7.68 -4.92 10.62
C ARG A 109 -7.41 -3.79 9.63
N LEU A 110 -6.59 -4.02 8.59
CA LEU A 110 -6.39 -3.03 7.53
C LEU A 110 -7.73 -2.61 6.91
N VAL A 111 -8.59 -3.56 6.55
CA VAL A 111 -9.91 -3.24 5.95
C VAL A 111 -10.74 -2.38 6.90
N LYS A 112 -10.86 -2.80 8.17
CA LYS A 112 -11.59 -2.03 9.19
C LYS A 112 -11.03 -0.63 9.40
N ASP A 113 -9.71 -0.51 9.46
CA ASP A 113 -9.04 0.78 9.64
C ASP A 113 -9.36 1.71 8.46
N VAL A 114 -9.31 1.21 7.23
CA VAL A 114 -9.60 1.97 6.00
C VAL A 114 -11.06 2.36 5.89
N ASP A 115 -11.98 1.45 6.21
CA ASP A 115 -13.42 1.71 6.21
C ASP A 115 -13.82 2.77 7.26
N ALA A 116 -13.10 2.81 8.38
CA ALA A 116 -13.31 3.80 9.42
C ALA A 116 -12.68 5.17 9.11
N MET A 117 -11.82 5.28 8.07
CA MET A 117 -11.21 6.56 7.73
C MET A 117 -12.24 7.52 7.14
N PRO A 118 -12.33 8.77 7.65
CA PRO A 118 -13.22 9.78 7.08
C PRO A 118 -12.99 9.91 5.58
N ARG A 119 -14.07 9.86 4.80
CA ARG A 119 -14.02 10.29 3.40
C ARG A 119 -13.81 11.79 3.44
N ALA A 120 -12.80 12.29 2.72
CA ALA A 120 -12.63 13.73 2.57
C ALA A 120 -13.93 14.27 1.97
N THR A 121 -14.68 15.04 2.74
CA THR A 121 -15.76 15.85 2.20
C THR A 121 -15.09 16.88 1.30
N ALA A 122 -15.44 16.90 0.02
CA ALA A 122 -15.03 18.00 -0.85
C ALA A 122 -15.44 19.30 -0.14
N HIS A 123 -14.46 20.13 0.22
CA HIS A 123 -14.77 21.50 0.61
C HIS A 123 -15.27 22.19 -0.65
N VAL A 124 -16.59 22.28 -0.79
CA VAL A 124 -17.23 23.24 -1.67
C VAL A 124 -17.28 24.55 -0.90
N GLY A 125 -16.40 25.48 -1.24
CA GLY A 125 -16.33 26.82 -0.62
C GLY A 125 -14.96 27.44 -0.74
#